data_AF-A0AAV8ZNY3-F1
#
_entry.id   AF-A0AAV8ZNY3-F1
#
_cell.length_a   1.000
_cell.length_b   1.000
_cell.length_c   1.000
_cell.angle_alpha   90.00
_cell.angle_beta   90.00
_cell.angle_gamma   90.00
#
_symmetry.space_group_name_H-M   'P 1'
#
loop_
_entity.id
_entity.type
_entity.pdbx_description
1 polymer ?
#
loop_
_entity_poly.entity_id
_entity_poly.type
_entity_poly.pdbx_seq_one_letter_code
_entity_poly.pdbx_strand_id
1 'polypeptide(L)'
;MFSFVCDFCSYYQPRTSETTLRLKVGGANLIQHSTPVVELRVPFVQTHMGPMRLRNFHRPPMKRFSHGLLVEPGPHGVLPLVKHIKKKAKVRKSIFCTRNTLLS
;
A
#
# COMPACT_ATOMS: atom_id res chain seq x y z
N MET A 1 0.87 21.17 -16.95
CA MET A 1 1.83 20.13 -16.49
C MET A 1 1.84 20.09 -14.95
N PHE A 2 0.72 19.78 -14.29
CA PHE A 2 0.62 19.57 -12.83
C PHE A 2 -0.70 18.85 -12.54
N SER A 3 -0.81 17.59 -12.96
CA SER A 3 -2.04 16.80 -12.76
C SER A 3 -1.79 15.42 -12.13
N PHE A 4 -0.56 15.11 -11.70
CA PHE A 4 -0.20 13.75 -11.27
C PHE A 4 -0.05 13.53 -9.75
N VAL A 5 -0.38 14.52 -8.91
CA VAL A 5 -0.17 14.42 -7.44
C VAL A 5 -1.49 14.38 -6.64
N CYS A 6 -2.65 14.62 -7.25
CA CYS A 6 -3.93 14.64 -6.52
C CYS A 6 -4.61 13.28 -6.36
N ASP A 7 -4.26 12.24 -7.14
CA ASP A 7 -4.98 10.96 -7.09
C ASP A 7 -4.68 10.13 -5.83
N PHE A 8 -3.47 10.21 -5.29
CA PHE A 8 -3.11 9.37 -4.14
C PHE A 8 -3.86 9.77 -2.86
N CYS A 9 -4.30 11.03 -2.76
CA CYS A 9 -4.88 11.54 -1.53
C CYS A 9 -6.41 11.51 -1.49
N SER A 10 -7.10 11.46 -2.64
CA SER A 10 -8.52 11.08 -2.67
C SER A 10 -8.71 9.62 -2.23
N TYR A 11 -7.66 8.81 -2.37
CA TYR A 11 -7.70 7.37 -2.12
C TYR A 11 -7.46 6.96 -0.65
N TYR A 12 -6.88 7.80 0.21
CA TYR A 12 -6.68 7.50 1.65
C TYR A 12 -7.64 8.24 2.58
N GLN A 13 -8.45 9.14 2.04
CA GLN A 13 -9.50 9.80 2.80
C GLN A 13 -10.75 8.91 2.70
N PRO A 14 -11.37 8.46 3.81
CA PRO A 14 -12.74 7.99 3.73
C PRO A 14 -13.54 9.17 3.18
N ARG A 15 -14.19 9.01 2.02
CA ARG A 15 -15.09 10.02 1.44
C ARG A 15 -16.33 10.16 2.33
N THR A 16 -16.17 10.75 3.51
CA THR A 16 -17.29 11.24 4.33
C THR A 16 -17.54 12.69 3.94
N SER A 17 -17.92 12.93 2.69
CA SER A 17 -18.50 14.21 2.29
C SER A 17 -19.68 13.92 1.36
N GLU A 18 -20.84 13.91 2.01
CA GLU A 18 -22.17 14.26 1.48
C GLU A 18 -22.97 13.21 0.70
N THR A 19 -22.36 12.18 0.10
CA THR A 19 -23.17 11.09 -0.50
C THR A 19 -23.60 10.00 0.50
N THR A 20 -23.07 10.04 1.72
CA THR A 20 -23.31 9.03 2.78
C THR A 20 -24.53 9.31 3.66
N LEU A 21 -25.22 10.44 3.49
CA LEU A 21 -26.35 10.80 4.35
C LEU A 21 -27.70 10.19 3.93
N ARG A 22 -27.81 9.55 2.76
CA ARG A 22 -29.08 8.91 2.31
C ARG A 22 -29.11 7.38 2.37
N LEU A 23 -28.04 6.72 2.81
CA LEU A 23 -27.93 5.24 2.89
C LEU A 23 -27.77 4.73 4.34
N LYS A 24 -28.45 5.36 5.30
CA LYS A 24 -28.46 4.95 6.73
C LYS A 24 -29.37 3.74 7.01
N VAL A 25 -29.43 2.75 6.12
CA VAL A 25 -30.07 1.44 6.40
C VAL A 25 -29.08 0.35 6.02
N GLY A 26 -28.39 -0.18 7.03
CA GLY A 26 -27.44 -1.29 6.91
C GLY A 26 -26.00 -0.86 7.13
N GLY A 27 -25.51 -1.02 8.37
CA GLY A 27 -24.15 -0.71 8.79
C GLY A 27 -23.09 -1.58 8.11
N ALA A 28 -22.76 -1.28 6.87
CA ALA A 28 -21.62 -1.85 6.17
C ALA A 28 -20.38 -0.99 6.45
N ASN A 29 -19.41 -1.56 7.18
CA ASN A 29 -18.06 -1.04 7.23
C ASN A 29 -17.49 -1.07 5.80
N LEU A 30 -17.46 0.09 5.13
CA LEU A 30 -16.86 0.21 3.81
C LEU A 30 -15.34 0.03 3.95
N ILE A 31 -14.88 -1.21 3.79
CA ILE A 31 -13.45 -1.54 3.92
C ILE A 31 -12.71 -0.90 2.74
N GLN A 32 -11.90 0.10 3.08
CA GLN A 32 -11.05 0.80 2.12
C GLN A 32 -9.76 -0.01 1.93
N HIS A 33 -9.65 -0.67 0.78
CA HIS A 33 -8.41 -1.35 0.37
C HIS A 33 -7.35 -0.34 -0.10
N SER A 34 -6.13 -0.82 -0.37
CA SER A 34 -5.07 -0.01 -0.97
C SER A 34 -5.22 0.06 -2.50
N THR A 35 -4.79 1.16 -3.13
CA THR A 35 -4.95 1.42 -4.58
C THR A 35 -4.53 0.27 -5.48
N PRO A 36 -3.35 -0.38 -5.28
CA PRO A 36 -2.95 -1.47 -6.17
C PRO A 36 -3.85 -2.71 -6.09
N VAL A 37 -4.66 -2.86 -5.04
CA VAL A 37 -5.63 -3.96 -4.89
C VAL A 37 -6.92 -3.64 -5.64
N VAL A 38 -7.42 -2.41 -5.55
CA VAL A 38 -8.61 -1.98 -6.30
C VAL A 38 -8.34 -2.00 -7.80
N GLU A 39 -7.13 -1.63 -8.22
CA GLU A 39 -6.72 -1.65 -9.62
C GLU A 39 -6.25 -3.04 -10.11
N LEU A 40 -6.39 -4.09 -9.29
CA LEU A 40 -6.00 -5.48 -9.60
C LEU A 40 -4.60 -5.61 -10.23
N ARG A 41 -3.63 -4.80 -9.76
CA ARG A 41 -2.30 -4.78 -10.36
C ARG A 41 -1.52 -6.05 -10.01
N VAL A 42 -0.91 -6.66 -11.03
CA VAL A 42 0.13 -7.70 -10.85
C VAL A 42 1.35 -7.03 -10.19
N PRO A 43 1.99 -7.62 -9.16
CA PRO A 43 1.93 -9.00 -8.67
C PRO A 43 0.97 -9.27 -7.51
N PHE A 44 0.22 -8.26 -7.04
CA PHE A 44 -0.66 -8.39 -5.89
C PHE A 44 -1.87 -9.27 -6.18
N VAL A 45 -2.47 -9.08 -7.36
CA VAL A 45 -3.51 -9.97 -7.88
C VAL A 45 -2.93 -10.73 -9.06
N GLN A 46 -2.73 -12.03 -8.90
CA GLN A 46 -2.19 -12.89 -9.94
C GLN A 46 -3.32 -13.42 -10.81
N THR A 47 -3.21 -13.20 -12.12
CA THR A 47 -4.23 -13.63 -13.09
C THR A 47 -4.17 -15.13 -13.39
N HIS A 48 -2.99 -15.75 -13.28
CA HIS A 48 -2.82 -17.19 -13.49
C HIS A 48 -1.79 -17.79 -12.52
N MET A 49 -2.12 -18.95 -11.96
CA MET A 49 -1.26 -19.71 -11.03
C MET A 49 -1.21 -21.18 -11.44
N GLY A 50 0.00 -21.69 -11.72
CA GLY A 50 0.19 -23.12 -12.00
C GLY A 50 0.01 -24.01 -10.76
N PRO A 51 -0.10 -25.34 -10.92
CA PRO A 51 -0.42 -26.28 -9.84
C PRO A 51 0.57 -26.24 -8.68
N MET A 52 1.86 -25.97 -8.95
CA MET A 52 2.87 -25.78 -7.88
C MET A 52 2.60 -24.52 -7.04
N ARG A 53 2.20 -23.42 -7.68
CA ARG A 53 1.93 -22.14 -7.01
C ARG A 53 0.63 -22.18 -6.21
N LEU A 54 -0.36 -22.94 -6.68
CA LEU A 54 -1.59 -23.19 -5.94
C LEU A 54 -1.34 -23.98 -4.65
N ARG A 55 -0.46 -24.99 -4.68
CA ARG A 55 -0.07 -25.70 -3.44
C ARG A 55 0.68 -24.82 -2.45
N ASN A 56 1.49 -23.89 -2.96
CA ASN A 56 2.24 -22.94 -2.15
C ASN A 56 1.49 -21.60 -1.99
N PHE A 57 0.16 -21.61 -2.13
CA PHE A 57 -0.64 -20.42 -1.98
C PHE A 57 -0.50 -19.87 -0.55
N HIS A 58 -0.31 -18.56 -0.42
CA HIS A 58 0.07 -17.88 0.83
C HIS A 58 1.38 -18.37 1.51
N ARG A 59 2.18 -19.21 0.85
CA ARG A 59 3.47 -19.71 1.34
C ARG A 59 4.57 -19.53 0.27
N PRO A 60 4.96 -18.28 -0.10
CA PRO A 60 5.98 -18.06 -1.12
C PRO A 60 7.32 -18.67 -0.69
N PRO A 61 7.91 -19.60 -1.48
CA PRO A 61 9.24 -20.13 -1.18
C PRO A 61 10.30 -19.04 -1.37
N MET A 62 11.38 -19.11 -0.60
CA MET A 62 12.51 -18.21 -0.76
C MET A 62 13.30 -18.57 -2.02
N LYS A 63 13.07 -17.82 -3.11
CA LYS A 63 13.79 -18.01 -4.38
C LYS A 63 15.11 -17.22 -4.35
N ARG A 64 16.20 -17.86 -4.78
CA ARG A 64 17.49 -17.19 -5.00
C ARG A 64 17.33 -16.11 -6.08
N PHE A 65 17.90 -14.94 -5.84
CA PHE A 65 17.93 -13.86 -6.83
C PHE A 65 18.93 -14.22 -7.94
N SER A 66 18.64 -13.78 -9.17
CA SER A 66 19.56 -13.94 -10.31
C SER A 66 20.46 -12.72 -10.52
N HIS A 67 20.04 -11.54 -10.05
CA HIS A 67 20.77 -10.29 -10.18
C HIS A 67 20.69 -9.48 -8.88
N GLY A 68 21.70 -8.63 -8.63
CA GLY A 68 21.76 -7.71 -7.49
C GLY A 68 22.64 -8.18 -6.34
N LEU A 69 22.69 -7.38 -5.28
CA LEU A 69 23.61 -7.55 -4.14
C LEU A 69 23.37 -8.83 -3.31
N LEU A 70 22.19 -9.45 -3.44
CA LEU A 70 21.78 -10.66 -2.70
C LEU A 70 22.07 -11.97 -3.46
N VAL A 71 22.72 -11.88 -4.62
CA VAL A 71 23.14 -13.06 -5.40
C VAL A 71 24.49 -13.57 -4.90
N GLU A 72 25.36 -12.65 -4.50
CA GLU A 72 26.73 -12.95 -4.10
C GLU A 72 26.75 -13.91 -2.91
N PRO A 73 27.55 -14.98 -2.97
CA PRO A 73 27.70 -15.90 -1.86
C PRO A 73 28.44 -15.19 -0.71
N GLY A 74 27.81 -15.13 0.46
CA GLY A 74 28.46 -14.59 1.65
C GLY A 74 27.48 -14.07 2.70
N PRO A 75 28.00 -13.59 3.83
CA PRO A 75 27.18 -12.91 4.83
C PRO A 75 26.72 -11.54 4.29
N HIS A 76 25.42 -11.32 4.25
CA HIS A 76 24.85 -10.00 3.94
C HIS A 76 24.49 -9.25 5.23
N GLY A 77 24.72 -7.93 5.23
CA GLY A 77 24.41 -7.08 6.39
C GLY A 77 22.91 -6.86 6.59
N VAL A 78 22.43 -7.07 7.82
CA VAL A 78 21.05 -6.77 8.22
C VAL A 78 20.98 -5.37 8.81
N LEU A 79 20.33 -4.44 8.10
CA LEU A 79 20.29 -3.02 8.48
C LEU A 79 19.11 -2.70 9.42
N PRO A 80 19.31 -1.86 10.45
CA PRO A 80 18.22 -1.45 11.36
C PRO A 80 17.28 -0.43 10.72
N LEU A 81 15.96 -0.62 10.89
CA LEU A 81 14.93 0.25 10.28
C LEU A 81 14.44 1.40 11.18
N VAL A 82 14.96 1.54 12.41
CA VAL A 82 14.44 2.49 13.42
C VAL A 82 14.38 3.94 12.90
N LYS A 83 15.44 4.41 12.23
CA LYS A 83 15.48 5.76 11.64
C LYS A 83 14.45 5.94 10.53
N HIS A 84 14.27 4.93 9.68
CA HIS A 84 13.33 4.96 8.56
C HIS A 84 11.87 5.00 9.05
N ILE A 85 11.53 4.20 10.05
CA ILE A 85 10.18 4.15 10.65
C ILE A 85 9.81 5.52 11.22
N LYS A 86 10.69 6.12 12.04
CA LYS A 86 10.46 7.46 12.62
C LYS A 86 10.30 8.53 11.54
N LYS A 87 11.15 8.52 10.52
CA LYS A 87 11.07 9.47 9.38
C LYS A 87 9.75 9.32 8.62
N LYS A 88 9.34 8.10 8.26
CA LYS A 88 8.10 7.85 7.51
C LYS A 88 6.85 8.18 8.33
N ALA A 89 6.89 7.98 9.65
CA ALA A 89 5.81 8.40 10.55
C ALA A 89 5.67 9.93 10.63
N LYS A 90 6.79 10.67 10.74
CA LYS A 90 6.78 12.14 10.75
C LYS A 90 6.19 12.69 9.45
N VAL A 91 6.63 12.17 8.29
CA VAL A 91 6.12 12.59 6.97
C VAL A 91 4.62 12.35 6.83
N ARG A 92 4.11 11.19 7.24
CA ARG A 92 2.66 10.90 7.18
C ARG A 92 1.85 11.84 8.07
N LYS A 93 2.33 12.07 9.30
CA LYS A 93 1.69 13.01 10.23
C LYS A 93 1.71 14.44 9.69
N SER A 94 2.83 14.89 9.13
CA SER A 94 2.92 16.25 8.58
C SER A 94 2.01 16.43 7.38
N ILE A 95 1.97 15.48 6.43
CA ILE A 95 1.08 15.55 5.25
C ILE A 95 -0.39 15.62 5.66
N PHE A 96 -0.78 14.92 6.72
CA PHE A 96 -2.13 14.99 7.26
C PHE A 96 -2.41 16.34 7.94
N CYS A 97 -1.44 16.86 8.70
CA CYS A 97 -1.58 18.14 9.42
C CYS A 97 -1.61 19.36 8.48
N THR A 98 -0.72 19.46 7.48
CA THR A 98 -0.68 20.60 6.56
C THR A 98 -1.94 20.74 5.69
N ARG A 99 -2.67 19.63 5.46
CA ARG A 99 -3.95 19.67 4.74
C ARG A 99 -5.09 20.25 5.57
N ASN A 100 -5.03 20.14 6.89
CA ASN A 100 -6.05 20.70 7.79
C ASN A 100 -5.78 22.16 8.17
N THR A 101 -4.56 22.67 7.98
CA THR A 101 -4.20 24.08 8.29
C THR A 101 -4.26 25.01 7.08
N LEU A 102 -4.41 24.49 5.85
CA LEU A 102 -4.57 25.28 4.62
C LEU A 102 -6.04 25.44 4.19
N LEU A 103 -6.98 24.98 5.04
CA LEU A 103 -8.42 25.11 4.89
C LEU A 103 -9.05 25.92 6.05
N SER A 104 -8.25 26.76 6.72
CA SER A 104 -8.70 27.75 7.71
C SER A 104 -8.29 29.14 7.27
#